data_AF-A0A3B0BNQ6-F1
#
_entry.id   AF-A0A3B0BNQ6-F1
#
_cell.length_a   1.000
_cell.length_b   1.000
_cell.length_c   1.000
_cell.angle_alpha   90.00
_cell.angle_beta   90.00
_cell.angle_gamma   90.00
#
_symmetry.space_group_name_H-M   'P 1'
#
loop_
_entity.id
_entity.type
_entity.pdbx_description
1 polymer ?
#
loop_
_entity_poly.entity_id
_entity_poly.type
_entity_poly.pdbx_seq_one_letter_code
_entity_poly.pdbx_strand_id
1 'polypeptide(L)'
;MKIAVQEVTDLNLAFGGDMKKLLPPYNEIPQEFRSERSKWNKVVSDWFYYGLKNAEWNPKEGVETQKALRHVKAIMGSWEPKHEHKEAGCAYLLSEFFHDVKYERAK
;
A
#
# COMPACT_ATOMS: atom_id res chain seq x y z
N MET A 1 8.93 9.53 -9.84
CA MET A 1 8.42 8.29 -10.50
C MET A 1 6.95 8.47 -10.89
N LYS A 2 6.45 7.92 -12.02
CA LYS A 2 4.99 7.96 -12.31
C LYS A 2 4.32 6.87 -11.46
N ILE A 3 3.44 7.26 -10.53
CA ILE A 3 2.72 6.30 -9.68
C ILE A 3 1.76 5.50 -10.55
N ALA A 4 1.96 4.18 -10.60
CA ALA A 4 1.10 3.24 -11.30
C ALA A 4 1.17 1.88 -10.63
N VAL A 5 0.09 1.11 -10.71
CA VAL A 5 0.03 -0.26 -10.19
C VAL A 5 1.10 -1.10 -10.87
N GLN A 6 1.96 -1.72 -10.08
CA GLN A 6 2.98 -2.64 -10.57
C GLN A 6 2.46 -4.08 -10.50
N GLU A 7 2.73 -4.87 -11.53
CA GLU A 7 2.46 -6.30 -11.47
C GLU A 7 3.44 -6.98 -10.52
N VAL A 8 2.90 -7.82 -9.64
CA VAL A 8 3.69 -8.58 -8.67
C VAL A 8 3.39 -10.08 -8.80
N THR A 9 4.45 -10.86 -9.00
CA THR A 9 4.39 -12.32 -9.04
C THR A 9 4.21 -12.89 -7.64
N ASP A 10 3.84 -14.17 -7.52
CA ASP A 10 3.74 -14.83 -6.23
C ASP A 10 5.11 -14.90 -5.51
N LEU A 11 6.21 -14.99 -6.26
CA LEU A 11 7.56 -14.88 -5.71
C LEU A 11 7.81 -13.51 -5.07
N ASN A 12 7.32 -12.42 -5.68
CA ASN A 12 7.45 -11.08 -5.09
C ASN A 12 6.64 -10.92 -3.80
N LEU A 13 5.49 -11.59 -3.71
CA LEU A 13 4.70 -11.61 -2.48
C LEU A 13 5.39 -12.40 -1.36
N ALA A 14 6.10 -13.48 -1.71
CA ALA A 14 6.76 -14.33 -0.73
C ALA A 14 8.07 -13.73 -0.17
N PHE A 15 8.86 -13.07 -1.02
CA PHE A 15 10.22 -12.63 -0.66
C PHE A 15 10.41 -11.11 -0.59
N GLY A 16 9.36 -10.33 -0.89
CA GLY A 16 9.48 -8.89 -1.11
C GLY A 16 10.03 -8.63 -2.52
N GLY A 17 9.26 -7.93 -3.35
CA GLY A 17 9.69 -7.58 -4.70
C GLY A 17 10.79 -6.51 -4.74
N ASP A 18 11.10 -6.02 -5.94
CA ASP A 18 12.09 -4.95 -6.12
C ASP A 18 11.54 -3.61 -5.58
N MET A 19 11.98 -3.21 -4.38
CA MET A 19 11.49 -1.99 -3.71
C MET A 19 11.75 -0.73 -4.51
N LYS A 20 12.78 -0.69 -5.37
CA LYS A 20 13.03 0.48 -6.23
C LYS A 20 11.93 0.68 -7.28
N LYS A 21 11.20 -0.38 -7.63
CA LYS A 21 10.05 -0.35 -8.55
C LYS A 21 8.74 -0.22 -7.82
N LEU A 22 8.61 -0.91 -6.69
CA LEU A 22 7.34 -1.02 -5.96
C LEU A 22 7.09 0.18 -5.05
N LEU A 23 8.13 0.73 -4.43
CA LEU A 23 8.02 1.75 -3.38
C LEU A 23 8.58 3.09 -3.89
N PRO A 24 7.78 4.17 -3.93
CA PRO A 24 8.29 5.49 -4.28
C PRO A 24 9.42 5.94 -3.34
N PRO A 25 10.42 6.69 -3.81
CA PRO A 25 11.44 7.27 -2.93
C PRO A 25 10.82 8.06 -1.78
N TYR A 26 11.38 7.96 -0.56
CA TYR A 26 10.76 8.52 0.64
C TYR A 26 10.52 10.05 0.55
N ASN A 27 11.43 10.77 -0.10
CA ASN A 27 11.34 12.21 -0.32
C ASN A 27 10.29 12.61 -1.38
N GLU A 28 9.86 11.69 -2.25
CA GLU A 28 8.77 11.92 -3.21
C GLU A 28 7.38 11.66 -2.59
N ILE A 29 7.31 11.03 -1.40
CA ILE A 29 6.04 10.78 -0.71
C ILE A 29 5.55 12.08 -0.07
N PRO A 30 4.29 12.50 -0.30
CA PRO A 30 3.73 13.70 0.31
C PRO A 30 3.81 13.67 1.85
N GLN A 31 4.02 14.84 2.46
CA GLN A 31 4.23 14.97 3.91
C GLN A 31 3.04 14.44 4.74
N GLU A 32 1.82 14.49 4.22
CA GLU A 32 0.63 13.97 4.89
C GLU A 32 0.69 12.46 5.15
N PHE A 33 1.34 11.69 4.28
CA PHE A 33 1.52 10.24 4.45
C PHE A 33 2.74 9.91 5.31
N ARG A 34 3.77 10.77 5.30
CA ARG A 34 4.96 10.64 6.16
C ARG A 34 4.71 11.00 7.63
N SER A 35 3.61 11.68 7.92
CA SER A 35 3.25 12.13 9.27
C SER A 35 2.15 11.31 9.93
N GLU A 36 1.74 10.19 9.31
CA GLU A 36 0.71 9.25 9.81
C GLU A 36 -0.68 9.88 9.99
N ARG A 37 -0.97 11.00 9.32
CA ARG A 37 -2.22 11.77 9.52
C ARG A 37 -3.33 11.41 8.53
N SER A 38 -3.05 10.62 7.50
CA SER A 38 -4.05 10.29 6.48
C SER A 38 -4.93 9.11 6.90
N LYS A 39 -6.17 9.05 6.40
CA LYS A 39 -7.03 7.85 6.54
C LYS A 39 -6.33 6.59 6.01
N TRP A 40 -5.48 6.75 5.00
CA TRP A 40 -4.75 5.64 4.38
C TRP A 40 -3.64 5.10 5.27
N ASN A 41 -2.98 5.94 6.09
CA ASN A 41 -2.06 5.46 7.12
C ASN A 41 -2.80 4.56 8.12
N LYS A 42 -3.99 4.97 8.54
CA LYS A 42 -4.84 4.15 9.41
C LYS A 42 -5.23 2.82 8.75
N VAL A 43 -5.61 2.84 7.47
CA VAL A 43 -5.92 1.62 6.71
C VAL A 43 -4.72 0.67 6.66
N VAL A 44 -3.52 1.20 6.36
CA VAL A 44 -2.28 0.41 6.32
C VAL A 44 -1.96 -0.20 7.68
N SER A 45 -2.03 0.59 8.74
CA SER A 45 -1.81 0.12 10.11
C SER A 45 -2.83 -0.97 10.49
N ASP A 46 -4.12 -0.72 10.24
CA ASP A 46 -5.17 -1.70 10.54
C ASP A 46 -4.98 -3.00 9.75
N TRP A 47 -4.59 -2.89 8.47
CA TRP A 47 -4.31 -4.05 7.63
C TRP A 47 -3.10 -4.84 8.13
N PHE A 48 -2.01 -4.16 8.50
CA PHE A 48 -0.79 -4.81 8.97
C PHE A 48 -0.99 -5.56 10.30
N TYR A 49 -1.62 -4.91 11.29
CA TYR A 49 -1.74 -5.47 12.64
C TYR A 49 -2.91 -6.43 12.79
N TYR A 50 -4.06 -6.11 12.20
CA TYR A 50 -5.31 -6.85 12.43
C TYR A 50 -5.78 -7.63 11.22
N GLY A 51 -5.34 -7.24 10.02
CA GLY A 51 -5.97 -7.67 8.77
C GLY A 51 -7.28 -6.92 8.52
N LEU A 52 -7.74 -6.94 7.27
CA LEU A 52 -9.02 -6.34 6.88
C LEU A 52 -9.99 -7.45 6.46
N LYS A 53 -11.25 -7.34 6.88
CA LYS A 53 -12.37 -8.20 6.43
C LYS A 53 -13.52 -7.34 5.94
N ASN A 54 -14.42 -7.94 5.13
CA ASN A 54 -15.54 -7.24 4.49
C ASN A 54 -15.07 -5.96 3.76
N ALA A 55 -13.89 -6.00 3.15
CA ALA A 55 -13.25 -4.83 2.56
C ALA A 55 -13.84 -4.52 1.18
N GLU A 56 -14.53 -3.39 1.06
CA GLU A 56 -15.06 -2.85 -0.17
C GLU A 56 -14.19 -1.68 -0.64
N TRP A 57 -13.36 -1.94 -1.66
CA TRP A 57 -12.46 -0.95 -2.24
C TRP A 57 -13.11 -0.23 -3.41
N ASN A 58 -13.02 1.11 -3.44
CA ASN A 58 -13.49 1.93 -4.55
C ASN A 58 -12.28 2.36 -5.41
N PRO A 59 -11.92 1.59 -6.46
CA PRO A 59 -10.76 1.87 -7.30
C PRO A 59 -10.96 3.12 -8.15
N LYS A 60 -9.86 3.84 -8.42
CA LYS A 60 -9.86 4.89 -9.45
C LYS A 60 -9.93 4.28 -10.84
N GLU A 61 -10.23 5.11 -11.85
CA GLU A 61 -10.32 4.67 -13.24
C GLU A 61 -9.05 3.92 -13.70
N GLY A 62 -9.25 2.76 -14.33
CA GLY A 62 -8.16 1.92 -14.85
C GLY A 62 -7.38 1.13 -13.79
N VAL A 63 -7.70 1.26 -12.50
CA VAL A 63 -7.07 0.48 -11.42
C VAL A 63 -7.78 -0.86 -11.26
N GLU A 64 -7.03 -1.95 -11.44
CA GLU A 64 -7.52 -3.28 -11.09
C GLU A 64 -7.23 -3.56 -9.60
N THR A 65 -8.29 -3.70 -8.81
CA THR A 65 -8.21 -3.82 -7.33
C THR A 65 -7.24 -4.91 -6.87
N GLN A 66 -7.30 -6.11 -7.46
CA GLN A 66 -6.47 -7.22 -7.00
C GLN A 66 -4.98 -6.97 -7.26
N LYS A 67 -4.61 -6.41 -8.41
CA LYS A 67 -3.22 -6.04 -8.71
C LYS A 67 -2.72 -4.93 -7.78
N ALA A 68 -3.52 -3.90 -7.54
CA ALA A 68 -3.18 -2.80 -6.64
C ALA A 68 -2.93 -3.29 -5.20
N LEU A 69 -3.82 -4.13 -4.68
CA LEU A 69 -3.68 -4.68 -3.32
C LEU A 69 -2.49 -5.64 -3.22
N ARG A 70 -2.24 -6.46 -4.23
CA ARG A 70 -1.05 -7.33 -4.26
C ARG A 70 0.24 -6.51 -4.27
N HIS A 71 0.29 -5.42 -5.04
CA HIS A 71 1.43 -4.50 -5.06
C HIS A 71 1.71 -3.93 -3.66
N VAL A 72 0.70 -3.37 -3.00
CA VAL A 72 0.85 -2.83 -1.63
C VAL A 72 1.25 -3.94 -0.64
N LYS A 73 0.66 -5.13 -0.76
CA LYS A 73 0.99 -6.27 0.12
C LYS A 73 2.44 -6.74 -0.02
N ALA A 74 2.99 -6.73 -1.24
CA ALA A 74 4.41 -7.08 -1.47
C ALA A 74 5.36 -6.13 -0.75
N ILE A 75 5.04 -4.84 -0.69
CA ILE A 75 5.81 -3.82 0.03
C ILE A 75 5.66 -4.03 1.55
N MET A 76 4.43 -4.24 2.01
CA MET A 76 4.11 -4.45 3.42
C MET A 76 4.89 -5.62 4.02
N GLY A 77 5.01 -6.73 3.26
CA GLY A 77 5.75 -7.93 3.65
C GLY A 77 7.27 -7.87 3.50
N SER A 78 7.83 -6.86 2.81
CA SER A 78 9.28 -6.76 2.58
C SER A 78 10.04 -6.32 3.84
N TRP A 79 11.24 -6.83 4.08
CA TRP A 79 12.11 -6.39 5.19
C TRP A 79 13.17 -5.36 4.77
N GLU A 80 13.25 -5.02 3.48
CA GLU A 80 14.26 -4.12 2.92
C GLU A 80 14.04 -2.63 3.32
N PRO A 81 12.85 -2.03 3.19
CA PRO A 81 12.65 -0.62 3.53
C PRO A 81 12.50 -0.41 5.03
N LYS A 82 12.95 0.76 5.52
CA LYS A 82 12.65 1.23 6.89
C LYS A 82 11.14 1.25 7.12
N HIS A 83 10.73 1.00 8.35
CA HIS A 83 9.31 0.94 8.74
C HIS A 83 8.53 2.20 8.33
N GLU A 84 9.04 3.39 8.68
CA GLU A 84 8.42 4.68 8.32
C GLU A 84 8.23 4.85 6.81
N HIS A 85 9.22 4.45 6.01
CA HIS A 85 9.15 4.55 4.54
C HIS A 85 8.12 3.59 3.98
N LYS A 86 8.10 2.37 4.49
CA LYS A 86 7.14 1.34 4.10
C LYS A 86 5.71 1.79 4.36
N GLU A 87 5.42 2.28 5.56
CA GLU A 87 4.06 2.71 5.92
C GLU A 87 3.61 3.92 5.11
N ALA A 88 4.46 4.96 5.01
CA ALA A 88 4.16 6.15 4.24
C ALA A 88 3.93 5.82 2.76
N GLY A 89 4.73 4.92 2.19
CA GLY A 89 4.62 4.52 0.80
C GLY A 89 3.37 3.68 0.52
N CYS A 90 3.05 2.70 1.38
CA CYS A 90 1.80 1.94 1.28
C CYS A 90 0.58 2.87 1.36
N ALA A 91 0.59 3.83 2.29
CA ALA A 91 -0.53 4.75 2.47
C ALA A 91 -0.71 5.66 1.25
N TYR A 92 0.41 6.18 0.70
CA TYR A 92 0.38 6.98 -0.52
C TYR A 92 -0.09 6.18 -1.74
N LEU A 93 0.41 4.95 -1.92
CA LEU A 93 -0.03 4.11 -3.04
C LEU A 93 -1.53 3.79 -2.97
N LEU A 94 -2.07 3.49 -1.78
CA LEU A 94 -3.51 3.29 -1.62
C LEU A 94 -4.32 4.55 -1.96
N SER A 95 -3.84 5.73 -1.58
CA SER A 95 -4.50 7.00 -1.92
C SER A 95 -4.47 7.31 -3.41
N GLU A 96 -3.42 6.86 -4.11
CA GLU A 96 -3.29 6.99 -5.55
C GLU A 96 -4.17 5.98 -6.30
N PHE A 97 -4.36 4.77 -5.76
CA PHE A 97 -5.10 3.70 -6.42
C PHE A 97 -6.61 3.68 -6.13
N PHE A 98 -7.04 4.24 -4.99
CA PHE A 98 -8.43 4.15 -4.53
C PHE A 98 -8.98 5.53 -4.14
N HIS A 99 -10.27 5.75 -4.38
CA HIS A 99 -10.98 6.90 -3.83
C HIS A 99 -11.31 6.67 -2.34
N ASP A 100 -11.73 5.45 -2.01
CA ASP A 100 -12.12 5.09 -0.65
C ASP A 100 -12.08 3.57 -0.40
N VAL A 101 -12.19 3.20 0.88
CA VAL A 101 -12.37 1.81 1.31
C VAL A 101 -13.26 1.75 2.55
N LYS A 102 -14.20 0.81 2.56
CA LYS A 102 -14.92 0.39 3.78
C LYS A 102 -14.39 -0.96 4.21
N TYR A 103 -14.16 -1.15 5.51
CA TYR A 103 -13.63 -2.42 6.04
C TYR A 103 -13.91 -2.57 7.53
N GLU A 104 -13.77 -3.79 8.01
CA GLU A 104 -13.68 -4.11 9.44
C GLU A 104 -12.28 -4.69 9.74
N ARG A 105 -11.79 -4.52 10.96
CA ARG A 105 -10.58 -5.22 11.43
C ARG A 105 -10.87 -6.72 11.54
N ALA A 106 -9.94 -7.55 11.06
CA ALA A 106 -10.15 -8.99 11.02
C ALA A 106 -9.84 -9.70 12.35
N LYS A 107 -9.00 -9.10 13.19
CA LYS A 107 -8.66 -9.55 14.55
C LYS A 107 -8.85 -8.42 15.56
#